data_AF-A0A6I6CJ76-F1
#
_entry.id   AF-A0A6I6CJ76-F1
#
_cell.length_a   1.000
_cell.length_b   1.000
_cell.length_c   1.000
_cell.angle_alpha   90.00
_cell.angle_beta   90.00
_cell.angle_gamma   90.00
#
_symmetry.space_group_name_H-M   'P 1'
#
loop_
_entity.id
_entity.type
_entity.pdbx_description
1 polymer ?
#
loop_
_entity_poly.entity_id
_entity_poly.type
_entity_poly.pdbx_seq_one_letter_code
_entity_poly.pdbx_strand_id
1 'polypeptide(L)'
;MQGKLNQIAVRAKQDKRVKFTSLVHLINEENLAECYKELKRNKACGIDRVTVEAYGENLEEKLKTLVDSMKRKQYQPLPVKRVYIPKAGSKEKRGLGIPSTEDKLVQVMLKKILENIYEANFMDSSYGFRPGRNCHQAINALDKAVMHKPINYIVEVDIKKFFDNVQHKWLMNCLRERIADPNLLWLIKRFLKAGIVEVGCYKATDQGTPQGGIVSPVLANIYLHYVLDLWFEKKFKPKARGYLQLIRFCDDFVVGCEREEDAKEFLELLKQRLSKFGLEIAENKTKIVKFGKKEWYQAEREKRRTASFNFLGFTHYCGKSRNGKLMMKQKTSKISLARKIKEIKEWLKMVRSRICLKDWWQKLKAKLTGHYSYFGVSGNYRCLIQFYRPVTKLAFKWINRRSQKKSMDWEQFIHYLKVNPLPKPKVYVSLYTGALV
;
A
#
# COMPACT_ATOMS: atom_id res chain seq x y z
N MET A 1 -3.64 -27.39 2.33
CA MET A 1 -4.40 -26.21 1.84
C MET A 1 -4.46 -25.97 0.32
N GLN A 2 -3.34 -26.03 -0.43
CA GLN A 2 -3.21 -25.41 -1.77
C GLN A 2 -4.17 -25.94 -2.85
N GLY A 3 -4.50 -27.24 -2.85
CA GLY A 3 -5.34 -27.85 -3.90
C GLY A 3 -6.76 -27.30 -3.98
N LYS A 4 -7.47 -27.18 -2.85
CA LYS A 4 -8.85 -26.67 -2.80
C LYS A 4 -8.92 -25.17 -3.14
N LEU A 5 -7.96 -24.37 -2.65
CA LEU A 5 -7.88 -22.94 -2.99
C LEU A 5 -7.60 -22.74 -4.49
N ASN A 6 -6.72 -23.55 -5.08
CA ASN A 6 -6.45 -23.50 -6.51
C ASN A 6 -7.70 -23.85 -7.34
N GLN A 7 -8.49 -24.84 -6.93
CA GLN A 7 -9.76 -25.17 -7.60
C GLN A 7 -10.74 -24.00 -7.58
N ILE A 8 -10.84 -23.27 -6.46
CA ILE A 8 -11.65 -22.06 -6.36
C ILE A 8 -11.16 -21.00 -7.35
N ALA A 9 -9.84 -20.77 -7.44
CA ALA A 9 -9.26 -19.82 -8.37
C ALA A 9 -9.51 -20.19 -9.83
N VAL A 10 -9.38 -21.47 -10.19
CA VAL A 10 -9.68 -21.98 -11.53
C VAL A 10 -11.15 -21.75 -11.88
N ARG A 11 -12.07 -22.13 -10.99
CA ARG A 11 -13.51 -21.93 -11.20
C ARG A 11 -13.89 -20.46 -11.28
N ALA A 12 -13.28 -19.61 -10.44
CA ALA A 12 -13.49 -18.17 -10.46
C ALA A 12 -13.02 -17.52 -11.77
N LYS A 13 -11.98 -18.09 -12.41
CA LYS A 13 -11.46 -17.64 -13.70
C LYS A 13 -12.32 -18.12 -14.88
N GLN A 14 -12.83 -19.34 -14.82
CA GLN A 14 -13.69 -19.92 -15.86
C GLN A 14 -15.06 -19.23 -15.92
N ASP A 15 -15.68 -18.98 -14.74
CA ASP A 15 -16.97 -18.32 -14.68
C ASP A 15 -16.99 -17.16 -13.67
N LYS A 16 -17.10 -15.95 -14.22
CA LYS A 16 -17.14 -14.69 -13.46
C LYS A 16 -18.48 -14.46 -12.74
N ARG A 17 -19.53 -15.25 -13.04
CA ARG A 17 -20.88 -15.14 -12.44
C ARG A 17 -21.13 -16.17 -11.33
N VAL A 18 -20.28 -17.20 -11.20
CA VAL A 18 -20.42 -18.19 -10.13
C VAL A 18 -20.40 -17.53 -8.76
N LYS A 19 -21.38 -17.94 -7.94
CA LYS A 19 -21.44 -17.63 -6.51
C LYS A 19 -21.02 -18.85 -5.69
N PHE A 20 -20.05 -18.66 -4.81
CA PHE A 20 -19.50 -19.72 -3.96
C PHE A 20 -20.33 -19.85 -2.68
N THR A 21 -20.85 -21.06 -2.39
CA THR A 21 -21.83 -21.33 -1.33
C THR A 21 -21.28 -22.07 -0.10
N SER A 22 -20.14 -22.76 -0.22
CA SER A 22 -19.49 -23.47 0.88
C SER A 22 -18.00 -23.16 0.90
N LEU A 23 -17.60 -22.17 1.69
CA LEU A 23 -16.23 -21.68 1.80
C LEU A 23 -15.72 -21.74 3.25
N VAL A 24 -16.59 -21.64 4.24
CA VAL A 24 -16.19 -21.69 5.66
C VAL A 24 -15.50 -23.00 6.05
N HIS A 25 -15.80 -24.10 5.38
CA HIS A 25 -15.14 -25.39 5.62
C HIS A 25 -13.62 -25.35 5.35
N LEU A 26 -13.12 -24.34 4.64
CA LEU A 26 -11.70 -24.10 4.43
C LEU A 26 -11.02 -23.52 5.67
N ILE A 27 -11.78 -22.99 6.63
CA ILE A 27 -11.29 -22.53 7.92
C ILE A 27 -11.31 -23.73 8.87
N ASN A 28 -10.33 -24.62 8.72
CA ASN A 28 -10.15 -25.83 9.52
C ASN A 28 -8.79 -25.82 10.23
N GLU A 29 -8.57 -26.79 11.12
CA GLU A 29 -7.38 -26.87 11.98
C GLU A 29 -6.09 -26.91 11.18
N GLU A 30 -6.01 -27.79 10.17
CA GLU A 30 -4.83 -27.93 9.29
C GLU A 30 -4.48 -26.61 8.58
N ASN A 31 -5.49 -25.95 7.98
CA ASN A 31 -5.29 -24.71 7.25
C ASN A 31 -4.91 -23.55 8.18
N LEU A 32 -5.48 -23.50 9.38
CA LEU A 32 -5.10 -22.49 10.38
C LEU A 32 -3.70 -22.73 10.93
N ALA A 33 -3.26 -23.98 11.08
CA ALA A 33 -1.89 -24.31 11.46
C ALA A 33 -0.89 -23.88 10.38
N GLU A 34 -1.21 -24.06 9.09
CA GLU A 34 -0.42 -23.51 7.99
C GLU A 34 -0.37 -21.96 8.05
N CYS A 35 -1.51 -21.30 8.29
CA CYS A 35 -1.57 -19.84 8.46
C CYS A 35 -0.72 -19.34 9.64
N TYR A 36 -0.63 -20.13 10.73
CA TYR A 36 0.23 -19.81 11.87
C TYR A 36 1.71 -19.79 11.50
N LYS A 37 2.16 -20.76 10.68
CA LYS A 37 3.55 -20.80 10.19
C LYS A 37 3.93 -19.55 9.36
N GLU A 38 2.97 -18.92 8.70
CA GLU A 38 3.18 -17.69 7.92
C GLU A 38 3.22 -16.42 8.78
N LEU A 39 2.76 -16.47 10.03
CA LEU A 39 2.79 -15.32 10.92
C LEU A 39 4.22 -15.02 11.38
N LYS A 40 4.64 -13.78 11.16
CA LYS A 40 5.92 -13.28 11.68
C LYS A 40 5.87 -13.20 13.21
N ARG A 41 6.79 -13.90 13.87
CA ARG A 41 6.88 -13.99 15.35
C ARG A 41 7.04 -12.65 16.06
N ASN A 42 7.74 -11.71 15.43
CA ASN A 42 8.04 -10.37 15.98
C ASN A 42 6.93 -9.32 15.80
N LYS A 43 5.68 -9.72 15.48
CA LYS A 43 4.57 -8.77 15.35
C LYS A 43 4.03 -8.36 16.73
N ALA A 44 3.60 -7.10 16.82
CA ALA A 44 2.92 -6.59 18.00
C ALA A 44 1.64 -7.37 18.30
N CYS A 45 1.42 -7.68 19.58
CA CYS A 45 0.24 -8.33 20.11
C CYS A 45 -0.97 -7.38 20.18
N GLY A 46 -2.16 -7.96 20.24
CA GLY A 46 -3.42 -7.22 20.31
C GLY A 46 -3.70 -6.68 21.71
N ILE A 47 -4.98 -6.58 22.06
CA ILE A 47 -5.42 -6.18 23.41
C ILE A 47 -5.13 -7.28 24.43
N ASP A 48 -5.27 -8.53 24.00
CA ASP A 48 -4.97 -9.77 24.73
C ASP A 48 -3.52 -9.90 25.18
N ARG A 49 -2.60 -9.14 24.58
CA ARG A 49 -1.15 -9.16 24.83
C ARG A 49 -0.47 -10.52 24.53
N VAL A 50 -1.19 -11.48 23.97
CA VAL A 50 -0.64 -12.79 23.57
C VAL A 50 0.24 -12.63 22.33
N THR A 51 1.51 -13.01 22.45
CA THR A 51 2.47 -13.01 21.33
C THR A 51 2.19 -14.18 20.39
N VAL A 52 2.75 -14.13 19.17
CA VAL A 52 2.64 -15.26 18.25
C VAL A 52 3.27 -16.51 18.87
N GLU A 53 4.42 -16.37 19.53
CA GLU A 53 5.14 -17.48 20.17
C GLU A 53 4.33 -18.11 21.31
N ALA A 54 3.78 -17.30 22.22
CA ALA A 54 2.93 -17.78 23.31
C ALA A 54 1.62 -18.42 22.81
N TYR A 55 1.08 -17.94 21.68
CA TYR A 55 -0.07 -18.58 21.07
C TYR A 55 0.26 -20.00 20.54
N GLY A 56 1.50 -20.23 20.13
CA GLY A 56 1.98 -21.52 19.64
C GLY A 56 2.08 -22.63 20.68
N GLU A 57 2.11 -22.29 21.97
CA GLU A 57 1.99 -23.26 23.06
C GLU A 57 0.59 -23.89 23.01
N ASN A 58 0.50 -25.23 22.95
CA ASN A 58 -0.77 -25.96 22.77
C ASN A 58 -1.58 -25.53 21.53
N LEU A 59 -0.89 -25.30 20.42
CA LEU A 59 -1.49 -24.81 19.17
C LEU A 59 -2.66 -25.69 18.70
N GLU A 60 -2.50 -27.02 18.70
CA GLU A 60 -3.51 -27.95 18.16
C GLU A 60 -4.85 -27.84 18.93
N GLU A 61 -4.78 -27.83 20.26
CA GLU A 61 -5.97 -27.71 21.12
C GLU A 61 -6.65 -26.34 20.96
N LYS A 62 -5.86 -25.27 20.88
CA LYS A 62 -6.38 -23.90 20.62
C LYS A 62 -7.06 -23.82 19.25
N LEU A 63 -6.47 -24.41 18.21
CA LEU A 63 -7.04 -24.41 16.87
C LEU A 63 -8.34 -25.21 16.79
N LYS A 64 -8.39 -26.37 17.45
CA LYS A 64 -9.62 -27.17 17.56
C LYS A 64 -10.74 -26.39 18.24
N THR A 65 -10.44 -25.79 19.38
CA THR A 65 -11.38 -24.93 20.13
C THR A 65 -11.87 -23.75 19.30
N LEU A 66 -10.97 -23.08 18.57
CA LEU A 66 -11.28 -21.97 17.69
C LEU A 66 -12.23 -22.41 16.56
N VAL A 67 -11.92 -23.51 15.87
CA VAL A 67 -12.75 -24.04 14.78
C VAL A 67 -14.12 -24.45 15.29
N ASP A 68 -14.21 -25.13 16.43
CA ASP A 68 -15.48 -25.52 17.02
C ASP A 68 -16.32 -24.32 17.48
N SER A 69 -15.67 -23.28 18.02
CA SER A 69 -16.35 -22.02 18.36
C SER A 69 -16.95 -21.34 17.12
N MET A 70 -16.26 -21.40 15.97
CA MET A 70 -16.75 -20.86 14.70
C MET A 70 -17.91 -21.69 14.15
N LYS A 71 -17.83 -23.03 14.20
CA LYS A 71 -18.93 -23.93 13.80
C LYS A 71 -20.21 -23.66 14.62
N ARG A 72 -20.07 -23.44 15.92
CA ARG A 72 -21.18 -23.11 16.84
C ARG A 72 -21.65 -21.66 16.74
N LYS A 73 -21.07 -20.85 15.83
CA LYS A 73 -21.31 -19.39 15.71
C LYS A 73 -21.06 -18.61 16.99
N GLN A 74 -20.27 -19.17 17.90
CA GLN A 74 -19.90 -18.51 19.15
C GLN A 74 -18.81 -17.49 18.83
N TYR A 75 -17.66 -17.93 18.30
CA TYR A 75 -16.42 -17.15 18.05
C TYR A 75 -16.42 -15.77 18.72
N GLN A 76 -16.10 -14.61 18.15
CA GLN A 76 -16.20 -13.22 18.73
C GLN A 76 -14.83 -12.57 18.51
N PRO A 77 -14.62 -11.92 17.36
CA PRO A 77 -13.38 -11.19 17.14
C PRO A 77 -13.17 -10.15 18.24
N LEU A 78 -11.94 -10.08 18.75
CA LEU A 78 -11.62 -9.09 19.77
C LEU A 78 -11.55 -7.69 19.15
N PRO A 79 -11.87 -6.65 19.93
CA PRO A 79 -11.69 -5.28 19.49
C PRO A 79 -10.22 -5.02 19.10
N VAL A 80 -10.02 -4.18 18.10
CA VAL A 80 -8.69 -3.95 17.55
C VAL A 80 -7.97 -2.87 18.37
N LYS A 81 -6.72 -3.11 18.80
CA LYS A 81 -5.91 -2.14 19.55
C LYS A 81 -5.46 -1.00 18.63
N ARG A 82 -5.88 0.24 18.90
CA ARG A 82 -5.48 1.42 18.10
C ARG A 82 -4.10 1.93 18.53
N VAL A 83 -3.20 2.07 17.56
CA VAL A 83 -1.85 2.64 17.72
C VAL A 83 -1.64 3.73 16.68
N TYR A 84 -1.19 4.90 17.11
CA TYR A 84 -1.00 6.03 16.21
C TYR A 84 0.40 6.08 15.62
N ILE A 85 0.47 6.17 14.29
CA ILE A 85 1.69 6.48 13.54
C ILE A 85 1.56 7.89 12.97
N PRO A 86 2.53 8.79 13.15
CA PRO A 86 2.46 10.12 12.55
C PRO A 86 2.36 10.04 11.02
N LYS A 87 1.40 10.75 10.40
CA LYS A 87 1.44 10.95 8.94
C LYS A 87 2.56 11.94 8.63
N ALA A 88 3.29 11.69 7.55
CA ALA A 88 4.35 12.62 7.16
C ALA A 88 3.79 13.89 6.52
N GLY A 89 4.38 15.03 6.91
CA GLY A 89 4.01 16.34 6.39
C GLY A 89 2.68 16.88 6.90
N SER A 90 2.03 16.20 7.85
CA SER A 90 0.77 16.63 8.46
C SER A 90 0.84 16.51 9.99
N LYS A 91 0.05 17.31 10.70
CA LYS A 91 -0.19 17.13 12.15
C LYS A 91 -1.06 15.89 12.44
N GLU A 92 -1.73 15.34 11.44
CA GLU A 92 -2.58 14.17 11.58
C GLU A 92 -1.81 12.88 11.89
N LYS A 93 -2.40 12.02 12.72
CA LYS A 93 -1.90 10.67 13.00
C LYS A 93 -2.74 9.64 12.25
N ARG A 94 -2.08 8.61 11.70
CA ARG A 94 -2.72 7.43 11.12
C ARG A 94 -2.88 6.39 12.22
N GLY A 95 -4.12 6.09 12.60
CA GLY A 95 -4.38 5.02 13.55
C GLY A 95 -4.28 3.68 12.86
N LEU A 96 -3.37 2.82 13.32
CA LEU A 96 -3.33 1.42 12.95
C LEU A 96 -4.05 0.60 14.02
N GLY A 97 -4.90 -0.31 13.59
CA GLY A 97 -5.47 -1.35 14.40
C GLY A 97 -4.59 -2.60 14.40
N ILE A 98 -4.19 -3.04 15.59
CA ILE A 98 -3.46 -4.30 15.81
C ILE A 98 -4.45 -5.33 16.37
N PRO A 99 -4.87 -6.33 15.56
CA PRO A 99 -5.75 -7.40 16.03
C PRO A 99 -5.02 -8.40 16.95
N SER A 100 -5.79 -9.22 17.67
CA SER A 100 -5.28 -10.34 18.46
C SER A 100 -4.56 -11.36 17.57
N THR A 101 -3.77 -12.24 18.18
CA THR A 101 -3.03 -13.26 17.40
C THR A 101 -4.00 -14.27 16.76
N GLU A 102 -5.04 -14.66 17.49
CA GLU A 102 -6.11 -15.52 17.00
C GLU A 102 -6.86 -14.89 15.81
N ASP A 103 -7.28 -13.62 15.94
CA ASP A 103 -7.95 -12.89 14.86
C ASP A 103 -7.05 -12.75 13.63
N LYS A 104 -5.73 -12.61 13.81
CA LYS A 104 -4.79 -12.58 12.68
C LYS A 104 -4.81 -13.89 11.90
N LEU A 105 -4.87 -15.04 12.57
CA LEU A 105 -4.92 -16.35 11.91
C LEU A 105 -6.16 -16.47 11.02
N VAL A 106 -7.32 -16.19 11.59
CA VAL A 106 -8.58 -16.23 10.86
C VAL A 106 -8.58 -15.22 9.71
N GLN A 107 -8.05 -14.01 9.92
CA GLN A 107 -7.93 -13.02 8.85
C GLN A 107 -6.95 -13.41 7.74
N VAL A 108 -5.86 -14.13 8.02
CA VAL A 108 -4.97 -14.68 6.98
C VAL A 108 -5.74 -15.68 6.13
N MET A 109 -6.51 -16.57 6.75
CA MET A 109 -7.29 -17.55 6.01
C MET A 109 -8.38 -16.89 5.16
N LEU A 110 -9.12 -15.93 5.74
CA LEU A 110 -10.09 -15.12 5.00
C LEU A 110 -9.46 -14.40 3.81
N LYS A 111 -8.27 -13.81 4.02
CA LYS A 111 -7.51 -13.14 2.96
C LYS A 111 -7.23 -14.12 1.81
N LYS A 112 -6.70 -15.31 2.11
CA LYS A 112 -6.41 -16.34 1.09
C LYS A 112 -7.67 -16.75 0.31
N ILE A 113 -8.79 -16.98 0.99
CA ILE A 113 -10.06 -17.34 0.33
C ILE A 113 -10.50 -16.21 -0.61
N LEU A 114 -10.52 -14.96 -0.12
CA LEU A 114 -10.96 -13.81 -0.90
C LEU A 114 -10.04 -13.53 -2.09
N GLU A 115 -8.73 -13.64 -1.93
CA GLU A 115 -7.76 -13.47 -3.03
C GLU A 115 -8.02 -14.50 -4.14
N ASN A 116 -8.23 -15.78 -3.81
CA ASN A 116 -8.51 -16.81 -4.81
C ASN A 116 -9.85 -16.60 -5.54
N ILE A 117 -10.85 -15.97 -4.91
CA ILE A 117 -12.14 -15.69 -5.54
C ILE A 117 -12.09 -14.44 -6.44
N TYR A 118 -11.45 -13.37 -5.97
CA TYR A 118 -11.55 -12.04 -6.59
C TYR A 118 -10.39 -11.67 -7.50
N GLU A 119 -9.22 -12.30 -7.38
CA GLU A 119 -8.05 -11.94 -8.20
C GLU A 119 -8.33 -12.09 -9.70
N ALA A 120 -9.14 -13.08 -10.10
CA ALA A 120 -9.58 -13.30 -11.48
C ALA A 120 -10.54 -12.21 -12.03
N ASN A 121 -11.11 -11.39 -11.14
CA ASN A 121 -12.11 -10.37 -11.49
C ASN A 121 -11.52 -8.97 -11.50
N PHE A 122 -10.50 -8.71 -10.68
CA PHE A 122 -9.88 -7.41 -10.58
C PHE A 122 -9.32 -6.94 -11.93
N MET A 123 -9.58 -5.67 -12.24
CA MET A 123 -9.09 -5.04 -13.47
C MET A 123 -7.57 -4.92 -13.46
N ASP A 124 -6.95 -4.99 -14.64
CA ASP A 124 -5.48 -4.84 -14.79
C ASP A 124 -4.97 -3.46 -14.42
N SER A 125 -5.87 -2.46 -14.35
CA SER A 125 -5.58 -1.12 -13.86
C SER A 125 -5.30 -1.06 -12.35
N SER A 126 -5.61 -2.11 -11.58
CA SER A 126 -5.43 -2.15 -10.12
C SER A 126 -4.18 -2.93 -9.71
N TYR A 127 -3.28 -2.31 -8.95
CA TYR A 127 -1.98 -2.90 -8.57
C TYR A 127 -1.81 -3.06 -7.05
N GLY A 128 -2.54 -2.29 -6.24
CA GLY A 128 -2.33 -2.25 -4.79
C GLY A 128 -2.74 -3.55 -4.10
N PHE A 129 -1.92 -4.04 -3.16
CA PHE A 129 -2.23 -5.18 -2.30
C PHE A 129 -2.70 -6.47 -3.01
N ARG A 130 -2.20 -6.73 -4.22
CA ARG A 130 -2.50 -7.94 -5.01
C ARG A 130 -1.28 -8.84 -5.13
N PRO A 131 -1.44 -10.17 -5.13
CA PRO A 131 -0.34 -11.10 -5.35
C PRO A 131 0.27 -10.87 -6.75
N GLY A 132 1.61 -10.88 -6.83
CA GLY A 132 2.33 -10.68 -8.10
C GLY A 132 2.29 -9.24 -8.67
N ARG A 133 1.58 -8.30 -8.03
CA ARG A 133 1.53 -6.89 -8.42
C ARG A 133 2.32 -6.02 -7.45
N ASN A 134 3.00 -4.98 -7.95
CA ASN A 134 3.80 -4.08 -7.12
C ASN A 134 3.74 -2.62 -7.61
N CYS A 135 4.23 -1.69 -6.77
CA CYS A 135 4.25 -0.26 -7.09
C CYS A 135 5.01 0.06 -8.38
N HIS A 136 6.11 -0.65 -8.66
CA HIS A 136 6.94 -0.40 -9.84
C HIS A 136 6.21 -0.77 -11.13
N GLN A 137 5.40 -1.83 -11.12
CA GLN A 137 4.55 -2.17 -12.25
C GLN A 137 3.50 -1.09 -12.53
N ALA A 138 2.88 -0.52 -11.50
CA ALA A 138 1.94 0.60 -11.66
C ALA A 138 2.62 1.83 -12.28
N ILE A 139 3.83 2.16 -11.84
CA ILE A 139 4.63 3.25 -12.41
C ILE A 139 5.03 2.96 -13.87
N ASN A 140 5.40 1.72 -14.19
CA ASN A 140 5.73 1.31 -15.55
C ASN A 140 4.49 1.38 -16.46
N ALA A 141 3.32 0.96 -15.98
CA ALA A 141 2.06 1.11 -16.71
C ALA A 141 1.73 2.58 -16.99
N LEU A 142 1.98 3.46 -16.01
CA LEU A 142 1.83 4.91 -16.16
C LEU A 142 2.79 5.49 -17.20
N ASP A 143 4.07 5.09 -17.13
CA ASP A 143 5.09 5.50 -18.09
C ASP A 143 4.68 5.10 -19.51
N LYS A 144 4.32 3.83 -19.72
CA LYS A 144 3.86 3.33 -21.02
C LYS A 144 2.62 4.06 -21.51
N ALA A 145 1.65 4.32 -20.63
CA ALA A 145 0.44 5.04 -21.00
C ALA A 145 0.78 6.46 -21.48
N VAL A 146 1.56 7.23 -20.71
CA VAL A 146 1.93 8.60 -21.09
C VAL A 146 2.81 8.64 -22.34
N MET A 147 3.70 7.66 -22.50
CA MET A 147 4.68 7.65 -23.59
C MET A 147 4.17 7.03 -24.90
N HIS A 148 3.15 6.18 -24.88
CA HIS A 148 2.67 5.50 -26.09
C HIS A 148 1.20 5.76 -26.44
N LYS A 149 0.44 6.44 -25.58
CA LYS A 149 -0.97 6.78 -25.81
C LYS A 149 -1.13 8.31 -25.86
N PRO A 150 -2.22 8.85 -26.41
CA PRO A 150 -2.40 10.29 -26.60
C PRO A 150 -2.81 11.02 -25.30
N ILE A 151 -2.15 10.74 -24.18
CA ILE A 151 -2.44 11.35 -22.88
C ILE A 151 -1.81 12.74 -22.81
N ASN A 152 -2.62 13.74 -22.45
CA ASN A 152 -2.21 15.15 -22.31
C ASN A 152 -2.55 15.74 -20.93
N TYR A 153 -3.33 15.02 -20.12
CA TYR A 153 -3.74 15.43 -18.78
C TYR A 153 -3.62 14.25 -17.82
N ILE A 154 -3.23 14.52 -16.58
CA ILE A 154 -3.22 13.56 -15.49
C ILE A 154 -4.12 14.10 -14.37
N VAL A 155 -5.10 13.31 -13.96
CA VAL A 155 -5.94 13.59 -12.80
C VAL A 155 -5.42 12.78 -11.62
N GLU A 156 -4.83 13.45 -10.63
CA GLU A 156 -4.46 12.85 -9.35
C GLU A 156 -5.68 12.83 -8.44
N VAL A 157 -6.07 11.67 -7.91
CA VAL A 157 -7.20 11.57 -6.98
C VAL A 157 -6.81 10.79 -5.73
N ASP A 158 -7.15 11.35 -4.57
CA ASP A 158 -6.98 10.75 -3.24
C ASP A 158 -8.34 10.72 -2.54
N ILE A 159 -8.73 9.56 -1.99
CA ILE A 159 -9.99 9.42 -1.26
C ILE A 159 -9.76 9.77 0.22
N LYS A 160 -10.57 10.70 0.74
CA LYS A 160 -10.47 11.19 2.12
C LYS A 160 -10.82 10.07 3.10
N LYS A 161 -9.84 9.72 3.95
CA LYS A 161 -9.95 8.71 5.02
C LYS A 161 -10.66 7.43 4.56
N PHE A 162 -10.31 6.93 3.37
CA PHE A 162 -10.98 5.79 2.75
C PHE A 162 -11.28 4.64 3.71
N PHE A 163 -10.26 4.12 4.41
CA PHE A 163 -10.44 3.00 5.33
C PHE A 163 -11.41 3.28 6.48
N ASP A 164 -11.54 4.52 6.95
CA ASP A 164 -12.45 4.86 8.05
C ASP A 164 -13.89 5.09 7.53
N ASN A 165 -14.09 5.36 6.23
CA ASN A 165 -15.38 5.74 5.64
C ASN A 165 -16.07 4.60 4.83
N VAL A 166 -15.45 3.43 4.68
CA VAL A 166 -16.06 2.30 3.94
C VAL A 166 -17.36 1.85 4.61
N GLN A 167 -18.50 2.04 3.94
CA GLN A 167 -19.79 1.62 4.47
C GLN A 167 -19.93 0.08 4.43
N HIS A 168 -20.20 -0.52 5.59
CA HIS A 168 -20.33 -1.99 5.70
C HIS A 168 -21.44 -2.55 4.82
N LYS A 169 -22.58 -1.85 4.70
CA LYS A 169 -23.71 -2.27 3.87
C LYS A 169 -23.28 -2.50 2.41
N TRP A 170 -22.61 -1.52 1.81
CA TRP A 170 -22.11 -1.60 0.44
C TRP A 170 -21.02 -2.65 0.29
N LEU A 171 -20.08 -2.73 1.23
CA LEU A 171 -19.02 -3.75 1.21
C LEU A 171 -19.61 -5.17 1.22
N MET A 172 -20.60 -5.41 2.07
CA MET A 172 -21.28 -6.70 2.12
C MET A 172 -22.06 -7.00 0.83
N ASN A 173 -22.64 -5.99 0.18
CA ASN A 173 -23.27 -6.16 -1.13
C ASN A 173 -22.26 -6.56 -2.20
N CYS A 174 -21.11 -5.87 -2.27
CA CYS A 174 -20.02 -6.23 -3.18
C CYS A 174 -19.53 -7.67 -2.95
N LEU A 175 -19.46 -8.12 -1.68
CA LEU A 175 -19.06 -9.49 -1.36
C LEU A 175 -20.10 -10.52 -1.84
N ARG A 176 -21.39 -10.21 -1.75
CA ARG A 176 -22.50 -11.09 -2.17
C ARG A 176 -22.59 -11.33 -3.67
N GLU A 177 -21.92 -10.50 -4.48
CA GLU A 177 -21.85 -10.71 -5.93
C GLU A 177 -21.15 -12.03 -6.28
N ARG A 178 -20.19 -12.48 -5.45
CA ARG A 178 -19.44 -13.73 -5.67
C ARG A 178 -19.55 -14.74 -4.55
N ILE A 179 -20.00 -14.33 -3.36
CA ILE A 179 -20.09 -15.20 -2.19
C ILE A 179 -21.56 -15.33 -1.80
N ALA A 180 -22.08 -16.55 -1.89
CA ALA A 180 -23.39 -16.92 -1.38
C ALA A 180 -23.31 -17.69 -0.05
N ASP A 181 -22.10 -18.00 0.46
CA ASP A 181 -21.90 -18.62 1.78
C ASP A 181 -22.30 -17.66 2.92
N PRO A 182 -23.41 -17.92 3.65
CA PRO A 182 -23.88 -17.03 4.70
C PRO A 182 -22.95 -17.02 5.93
N ASN A 183 -22.25 -18.13 6.20
CA ASN A 183 -21.37 -18.25 7.36
C ASN A 183 -20.08 -17.44 7.14
N LEU A 184 -19.55 -17.43 5.92
CA LEU A 184 -18.36 -16.64 5.60
C LEU A 184 -18.68 -15.14 5.67
N LEU A 185 -19.84 -14.76 5.11
CA LEU A 185 -20.33 -13.38 5.17
C LEU A 185 -20.60 -12.93 6.61
N TRP A 186 -21.16 -13.80 7.44
CA TRP A 186 -21.34 -13.55 8.87
C TRP A 186 -20.00 -13.28 9.56
N LEU A 187 -18.97 -14.10 9.31
CA LEU A 187 -17.65 -13.95 9.92
C LEU A 187 -16.99 -12.62 9.51
N ILE A 188 -17.05 -12.26 8.22
CA ILE A 188 -16.54 -10.97 7.73
C ILE A 188 -17.28 -9.81 8.41
N LYS A 189 -18.61 -9.88 8.50
CA LYS A 189 -19.42 -8.85 9.18
C LYS A 189 -19.04 -8.68 10.65
N ARG A 190 -18.68 -9.76 11.35
CA ARG A 190 -18.20 -9.68 12.75
C ARG A 190 -16.86 -8.96 12.85
N PHE A 191 -15.90 -9.26 11.97
CA PHE A 191 -14.63 -8.52 11.97
C PHE A 191 -14.80 -7.03 11.70
N LEU A 192 -15.76 -6.66 10.84
CA LEU A 192 -16.07 -5.25 10.57
C LEU A 192 -16.68 -4.55 11.79
N LYS A 193 -17.47 -5.27 12.60
CA LYS A 193 -18.16 -4.76 13.79
C LYS A 193 -17.42 -4.92 15.11
N ALA A 194 -16.25 -5.57 15.14
CA ALA A 194 -15.51 -5.91 16.35
C ALA A 194 -15.12 -4.69 17.22
N GLY A 195 -15.19 -3.47 16.68
CA GLY A 195 -14.88 -2.25 17.40
C GLY A 195 -13.37 -2.00 17.49
N ILE A 196 -13.04 -0.85 18.07
CA ILE A 196 -11.65 -0.41 18.28
C ILE A 196 -11.51 -0.01 19.75
N VAL A 197 -10.42 -0.41 20.39
CA VAL A 197 -10.05 0.09 21.72
C VAL A 197 -8.93 1.11 21.59
N GLU A 198 -9.18 2.28 22.14
CA GLU A 198 -8.28 3.43 22.14
C GLU A 198 -8.11 3.94 23.57
N VAL A 199 -6.89 3.89 24.11
CA VAL A 199 -6.55 4.33 25.48
C VAL A 199 -7.48 3.71 26.55
N GLY A 200 -7.80 2.42 26.38
CA GLY A 200 -8.68 1.68 27.30
C GLY A 200 -10.18 1.88 27.06
N CYS A 201 -10.58 2.84 26.24
CA CYS A 201 -11.99 3.05 25.90
C CYS A 201 -12.38 2.25 24.66
N TYR A 202 -13.46 1.47 24.78
CA TYR A 202 -14.10 0.80 23.63
C TYR A 202 -14.89 1.81 22.80
N LYS A 203 -14.72 1.74 21.47
CA LYS A 203 -15.53 2.46 20.50
C LYS A 203 -16.13 1.47 19.50
N ALA A 204 -17.44 1.53 19.34
CA ALA A 204 -18.13 0.79 18.29
C ALA A 204 -17.68 1.29 16.91
N THR A 205 -17.64 0.37 15.94
CA THR A 205 -17.29 0.67 14.55
C THR A 205 -18.52 0.50 13.67
N ASP A 206 -19.22 1.60 13.38
CA ASP A 206 -20.42 1.58 12.52
C ASP A 206 -20.07 1.67 11.03
N GLN A 207 -18.88 2.18 10.71
CA GLN A 207 -18.33 2.28 9.36
C GLN A 207 -16.81 2.16 9.37
N GLY A 208 -16.26 1.84 8.20
CA GLY A 208 -14.84 1.66 8.00
C GLY A 208 -14.36 0.21 8.16
N THR A 209 -13.13 -0.04 7.74
CA THR A 209 -12.43 -1.30 7.92
C THR A 209 -11.21 -1.03 8.81
N PRO A 210 -10.93 -1.88 9.82
CA PRO A 210 -9.83 -1.63 10.74
C PRO A 210 -8.50 -1.57 9.98
N GLN A 211 -7.88 -0.38 9.96
CA GLN A 211 -6.65 -0.13 9.23
C GLN A 211 -5.49 -0.86 9.90
N GLY A 212 -5.06 -2.02 9.39
CA GLY A 212 -4.05 -2.87 10.02
C GLY A 212 -4.50 -4.32 10.23
N GLY A 213 -5.80 -4.60 10.01
CA GLY A 213 -6.28 -5.96 9.75
C GLY A 213 -5.63 -6.53 8.48
N ILE A 214 -5.35 -7.83 8.50
CA ILE A 214 -4.68 -8.53 7.38
C ILE A 214 -5.61 -8.63 6.17
N VAL A 215 -6.92 -8.75 6.41
CA VAL A 215 -7.95 -8.87 5.37
C VAL A 215 -8.41 -7.51 4.82
N SER A 216 -8.22 -6.42 5.58
CA SER A 216 -8.72 -5.07 5.24
C SER A 216 -8.27 -4.57 3.85
N PRO A 217 -7.01 -4.77 3.41
CA PRO A 217 -6.59 -4.34 2.07
C PRO A 217 -7.30 -5.10 0.93
N VAL A 218 -7.64 -6.37 1.13
CA VAL A 218 -8.40 -7.15 0.12
C VAL A 218 -9.84 -6.67 0.07
N LEU A 219 -10.46 -6.44 1.23
CA LEU A 219 -11.82 -5.86 1.30
C LEU A 219 -11.89 -4.47 0.63
N ALA A 220 -10.88 -3.64 0.86
CA ALA A 220 -10.72 -2.34 0.20
C ALA A 220 -10.68 -2.46 -1.32
N ASN A 221 -9.89 -3.41 -1.84
CA ASN A 221 -9.80 -3.66 -3.27
C ASN A 221 -11.11 -4.19 -3.88
N ILE A 222 -11.80 -5.09 -3.18
CA ILE A 222 -13.13 -5.56 -3.59
C ILE A 222 -14.09 -4.39 -3.68
N TYR A 223 -14.14 -3.53 -2.66
CA TYR A 223 -14.99 -2.35 -2.67
C TYR A 223 -14.73 -1.43 -3.87
N LEU A 224 -13.48 -1.03 -4.07
CA LEU A 224 -13.09 -0.11 -5.15
C LEU A 224 -13.20 -0.76 -6.53
N HIS A 225 -13.10 -2.07 -6.64
CA HIS A 225 -13.34 -2.76 -7.90
C HIS A 225 -14.77 -2.51 -8.42
N TYR A 226 -15.78 -2.67 -7.56
CA TYR A 226 -17.18 -2.44 -7.95
C TYR A 226 -17.55 -0.96 -8.02
N VAL A 227 -17.04 -0.15 -7.10
CA VAL A 227 -17.41 1.26 -6.99
C VAL A 227 -16.74 2.11 -8.07
N LEU A 228 -15.45 1.86 -8.32
CA LEU A 228 -14.59 2.66 -9.19
C LEU A 228 -14.19 1.91 -10.47
N ASP A 229 -13.49 0.79 -10.37
CA ASP A 229 -12.85 0.16 -11.54
C ASP A 229 -13.87 -0.26 -12.61
N LEU A 230 -14.93 -0.98 -12.21
CA LEU A 230 -15.98 -1.42 -13.11
C LEU A 230 -16.82 -0.26 -13.65
N TRP A 231 -17.09 0.75 -12.82
CA TRP A 231 -17.81 1.94 -13.27
C TRP A 231 -16.99 2.73 -14.30
N PHE A 232 -15.70 2.92 -14.05
CA PHE A 232 -14.80 3.61 -14.96
C PHE A 232 -14.75 2.89 -16.31
N GLU A 233 -14.47 1.59 -16.32
CA GLU A 233 -14.28 0.83 -17.56
C GLU A 233 -15.59 0.57 -18.34
N LYS A 234 -16.72 0.35 -17.65
CA LYS A 234 -18.00 0.00 -18.33
C LYS A 234 -18.96 1.15 -18.55
N LYS A 235 -18.84 2.27 -17.82
CA LYS A 235 -19.81 3.37 -17.89
C LYS A 235 -19.18 4.69 -18.30
N PHE A 236 -18.02 5.03 -17.75
CA PHE A 236 -17.40 6.32 -18.03
C PHE A 236 -16.56 6.28 -19.32
N LYS A 237 -15.60 5.36 -19.40
CA LYS A 237 -14.66 5.25 -20.51
C LYS A 237 -15.33 5.10 -21.89
N PRO A 238 -16.43 4.34 -22.07
CA PRO A 238 -17.11 4.26 -23.36
C PRO A 238 -17.82 5.55 -23.80
N LYS A 239 -18.11 6.46 -22.87
CA LYS A 239 -18.76 7.75 -23.16
C LYS A 239 -17.77 8.88 -23.40
N ALA A 240 -16.51 8.68 -23.01
CA ALA A 240 -15.47 9.68 -23.16
C ALA A 240 -15.12 9.90 -24.62
N ARG A 241 -14.75 11.14 -24.96
CA ARG A 241 -14.42 11.51 -26.34
C ARG A 241 -13.00 11.14 -26.71
N GLY A 242 -12.07 11.23 -25.76
CA GLY A 242 -10.66 10.92 -25.94
C GLY A 242 -10.21 9.64 -25.23
N TYR A 243 -8.93 9.32 -25.39
CA TYR A 243 -8.32 8.19 -24.69
C TYR A 243 -8.28 8.41 -23.17
N LEU A 244 -8.66 7.38 -22.42
CA LEU A 244 -8.62 7.36 -20.96
C LEU A 244 -7.94 6.09 -20.44
N GLN A 245 -7.13 6.25 -19.39
CA GLN A 245 -6.47 5.14 -18.70
C GLN A 245 -6.46 5.36 -17.19
N LEU A 246 -7.10 4.45 -16.44
CA LEU A 246 -7.03 4.41 -14.98
C LEU A 246 -5.83 3.57 -14.54
N ILE A 247 -5.08 4.06 -13.55
CA ILE A 247 -4.04 3.31 -12.84
C ILE A 247 -4.25 3.52 -11.35
N ARG A 248 -4.56 2.44 -10.64
CA ARG A 248 -4.95 2.46 -9.22
C ARG A 248 -3.99 1.65 -8.37
N PHE A 249 -3.66 2.20 -7.21
CA PHE A 249 -2.94 1.52 -6.15
C PHE A 249 -3.70 1.68 -4.82
N CYS A 250 -4.61 0.73 -4.55
CA CYS A 250 -5.55 0.82 -3.44
C CYS A 250 -6.43 2.09 -3.56
N ASP A 251 -6.29 3.04 -2.64
CA ASP A 251 -7.04 4.30 -2.53
C ASP A 251 -6.40 5.47 -3.29
N ASP A 252 -5.11 5.36 -3.64
CA ASP A 252 -4.36 6.33 -4.45
C ASP A 252 -4.45 5.92 -5.93
N PHE A 253 -4.98 6.79 -6.79
CA PHE A 253 -5.09 6.50 -8.23
C PHE A 253 -4.91 7.74 -9.09
N VAL A 254 -4.47 7.49 -10.32
CA VAL A 254 -4.30 8.50 -11.35
C VAL A 254 -5.09 8.08 -12.59
N VAL A 255 -5.69 9.06 -13.26
CA VAL A 255 -6.34 8.87 -14.56
C VAL A 255 -5.62 9.72 -15.59
N GLY A 256 -5.11 9.07 -16.63
CA GLY A 256 -4.58 9.74 -17.80
C GLY A 256 -5.68 10.01 -18.81
N CYS A 257 -5.79 11.27 -19.23
CA CYS A 257 -6.80 11.73 -20.18
C CYS A 257 -6.16 12.40 -21.40
N GLU A 258 -6.76 12.20 -22.56
CA GLU A 258 -6.38 12.91 -23.77
C GLU A 258 -6.89 14.36 -23.79
N ARG A 259 -8.14 14.59 -23.39
CA ARG A 259 -8.82 15.89 -23.42
C ARG A 259 -9.00 16.45 -22.01
N GLU A 260 -8.98 17.78 -21.90
CA GLU A 260 -9.23 18.48 -20.63
C GLU A 260 -10.69 18.33 -20.19
N GLU A 261 -11.62 18.37 -21.16
CA GLU A 261 -13.07 18.20 -20.94
C GLU A 261 -13.38 16.87 -20.26
N ASP A 262 -12.87 15.75 -20.82
CA ASP A 262 -13.06 14.42 -20.23
C ASP A 262 -12.47 14.34 -18.82
N ALA A 263 -11.37 15.05 -18.53
CA ALA A 263 -10.77 15.09 -17.20
C ALA A 263 -11.63 15.84 -16.17
N LYS A 264 -12.26 16.95 -16.57
CA LYS A 264 -13.18 17.72 -15.71
C LYS A 264 -14.48 16.94 -15.48
N GLU A 265 -15.07 16.41 -16.55
CA GLU A 265 -16.28 15.58 -16.47
C GLU A 265 -16.06 14.34 -15.60
N PHE A 266 -14.90 13.68 -15.75
CA PHE A 266 -14.52 12.56 -14.90
C PHE A 266 -14.58 12.93 -13.42
N LEU A 267 -13.97 14.06 -13.04
CA LEU A 267 -13.86 14.47 -11.65
C LEU A 267 -15.24 14.79 -11.06
N GLU A 268 -16.11 15.46 -11.81
CA GLU A 268 -17.48 15.78 -11.38
C GLU A 268 -18.33 14.53 -11.18
N LEU A 269 -18.34 13.64 -12.18
CA LEU A 269 -19.08 12.37 -12.09
C LEU A 269 -18.51 11.45 -11.03
N LEU A 270 -17.19 11.47 -10.81
CA LEU A 270 -16.53 10.71 -9.75
C LEU A 270 -16.96 11.20 -8.37
N LYS A 271 -17.07 12.52 -8.13
CA LYS A 271 -17.58 13.07 -6.87
C LYS A 271 -18.99 12.53 -6.58
N GLN A 272 -19.88 12.61 -7.56
CA GLN A 272 -21.25 12.10 -7.43
C GLN A 272 -21.27 10.58 -7.22
N ARG A 273 -20.44 9.84 -7.95
CA ARG A 273 -20.32 8.39 -7.83
C ARG A 273 -19.88 8.00 -6.43
N LEU A 274 -18.79 8.57 -5.92
CA LEU A 274 -18.24 8.23 -4.61
C LEU A 274 -19.19 8.61 -3.47
N SER A 275 -19.88 9.74 -3.57
CA SER A 275 -20.87 10.18 -2.58
C SER A 275 -22.00 9.16 -2.39
N LYS A 276 -22.49 8.52 -3.47
CA LYS A 276 -23.49 7.43 -3.40
C LYS A 276 -23.03 6.21 -2.58
N PHE A 277 -21.72 6.03 -2.44
CA PHE A 277 -21.10 4.95 -1.67
C PHE A 277 -20.48 5.43 -0.34
N GLY A 278 -20.81 6.65 0.10
CA GLY A 278 -20.29 7.21 1.36
C GLY A 278 -18.82 7.59 1.34
N LEU A 279 -18.24 7.79 0.15
CA LEU A 279 -16.85 8.18 -0.02
C LEU A 279 -16.75 9.64 -0.46
N GLU A 280 -15.71 10.32 0.00
CA GLU A 280 -15.41 11.70 -0.34
C GLU A 280 -14.03 11.81 -0.98
N ILE A 281 -13.90 12.69 -1.97
CA ILE A 281 -12.60 13.04 -2.56
C ILE A 281 -11.89 14.06 -1.66
N ALA A 282 -10.59 13.93 -1.50
CA ALA A 282 -9.76 14.95 -0.87
C ALA A 282 -9.48 16.08 -1.86
N GLU A 283 -10.33 17.11 -1.91
CA GLU A 283 -10.24 18.22 -2.87
C GLU A 283 -8.87 18.92 -2.83
N ASN A 284 -8.31 19.13 -1.64
CA ASN A 284 -6.98 19.76 -1.47
C ASN A 284 -5.83 18.99 -2.13
N LYS A 285 -6.00 17.69 -2.37
CA LYS A 285 -4.99 16.82 -2.98
C LYS A 285 -5.31 16.48 -4.43
N THR A 286 -6.55 16.70 -4.86
CA THR A 286 -7.01 16.27 -6.17
C THR A 286 -6.73 17.36 -7.19
N LYS A 287 -5.99 17.04 -8.24
CA LYS A 287 -5.50 18.04 -9.20
C LYS A 287 -5.50 17.49 -10.61
N ILE A 288 -5.89 18.35 -11.56
CA ILE A 288 -5.74 18.11 -13.00
C ILE A 288 -4.43 18.79 -13.42
N VAL A 289 -3.52 18.01 -13.98
CA VAL A 289 -2.20 18.47 -14.40
C VAL A 289 -2.06 18.27 -15.91
N LYS A 290 -1.79 19.35 -16.65
CA LYS A 290 -1.35 19.26 -18.05
C LYS A 290 -0.03 18.49 -18.10
N PHE A 291 -0.03 17.32 -18.73
CA PHE A 291 1.08 16.39 -18.70
C PHE A 291 1.07 15.44 -19.90
N GLY A 292 2.22 15.28 -20.55
CA GLY A 292 2.37 14.38 -21.69
C GLY A 292 3.28 14.95 -22.76
N LYS A 293 3.29 14.32 -23.93
CA LYS A 293 4.19 14.73 -25.03
C LYS A 293 3.87 16.11 -25.58
N LYS A 294 2.59 16.39 -25.86
CA LYS A 294 2.16 17.67 -26.44
C LYS A 294 2.55 18.84 -25.54
N GLU A 295 2.24 18.72 -24.26
CA GLU A 295 2.58 19.69 -23.22
C GLU A 295 4.09 19.92 -23.12
N TRP A 296 4.89 18.86 -23.23
CA TRP A 296 6.35 18.98 -23.18
C TRP A 296 6.92 19.72 -24.39
N TYR A 297 6.49 19.40 -25.61
CA TYR A 297 6.93 20.12 -26.81
C TYR A 297 6.50 21.59 -26.80
N GLN A 298 5.29 21.87 -26.33
CA GLN A 298 4.81 23.24 -26.17
C GLN A 298 5.65 24.01 -25.15
N ALA A 299 5.91 23.40 -23.99
CA ALA A 299 6.73 24.01 -22.95
C ALA A 299 8.17 24.30 -23.42
N GLU A 300 8.75 23.41 -24.23
CA GLU A 300 10.09 23.58 -24.79
C GLU A 300 10.14 24.77 -25.76
N ARG A 301 9.12 24.94 -26.62
CA ARG A 301 9.00 26.10 -27.52
C ARG A 301 8.85 27.41 -26.75
N GLU A 302 8.03 27.40 -25.71
CA GLU A 302 7.76 28.56 -24.85
C GLU A 302 8.84 28.83 -23.79
N LYS A 303 9.92 28.02 -23.77
CA LYS A 303 10.99 28.06 -22.74
C LYS A 303 10.46 28.03 -21.30
N ARG A 304 9.30 27.41 -21.06
CA ARG A 304 8.71 27.27 -19.71
C ARG A 304 9.01 25.90 -19.11
N ARG A 305 8.81 25.80 -17.80
CA ARG A 305 8.89 24.51 -17.09
C ARG A 305 7.59 23.73 -17.29
N THR A 306 7.71 22.44 -17.60
CA THR A 306 6.57 21.52 -17.59
C THR A 306 6.10 21.26 -16.17
N ALA A 307 4.79 21.01 -16.03
CA ALA A 307 4.23 20.56 -14.77
C ALA A 307 4.77 19.19 -14.34
N SER A 308 4.69 18.90 -13.05
CA SER A 308 5.07 17.62 -12.46
C SER A 308 4.04 17.21 -11.43
N PHE A 309 3.86 15.92 -11.24
CA PHE A 309 2.80 15.37 -10.39
C PHE A 309 3.38 14.25 -9.50
N ASN A 310 2.80 13.98 -8.34
CA ASN A 310 3.25 12.98 -7.38
C ASN A 310 2.35 11.75 -7.37
N PHE A 311 2.95 10.57 -7.54
CA PHE A 311 2.23 9.30 -7.41
C PHE A 311 3.16 8.23 -6.84
N LEU A 312 2.68 7.43 -5.88
CA LEU A 312 3.43 6.33 -5.23
C LEU A 312 4.77 6.74 -4.59
N GLY A 313 4.88 7.98 -4.13
CA GLY A 313 6.08 8.53 -3.49
C GLY A 313 7.13 9.04 -4.48
N PHE A 314 6.86 9.00 -5.78
CA PHE A 314 7.69 9.60 -6.83
C PHE A 314 7.05 10.89 -7.34
N THR A 315 7.89 11.84 -7.74
CA THR A 315 7.51 12.96 -8.59
C THR A 315 7.81 12.59 -10.03
N HIS A 316 6.79 12.59 -10.87
CA HIS A 316 6.84 12.30 -12.30
C HIS A 316 6.95 13.59 -13.09
N TYR A 317 7.89 13.64 -14.05
CA TYR A 317 8.12 14.81 -14.88
C TYR A 317 8.64 14.39 -16.27
N CYS A 318 8.27 15.12 -17.31
CA CYS A 318 8.80 14.87 -18.65
C CYS A 318 10.21 15.45 -18.80
N GLY A 319 11.08 14.75 -19.54
CA GLY A 319 12.40 15.25 -19.88
C GLY A 319 13.11 14.38 -20.91
N LYS A 320 14.32 14.79 -21.31
CA LYS A 320 15.13 14.03 -22.26
C LYS A 320 15.89 12.89 -21.58
N SER A 321 15.99 11.78 -22.30
CA SER A 321 16.92 10.68 -22.03
C SER A 321 18.36 11.10 -22.34
N ARG A 322 19.34 10.22 -22.08
CA ARG A 322 20.74 10.49 -22.47
C ARG A 322 20.91 10.60 -23.98
N ASN A 323 20.04 9.94 -24.74
CA ASN A 323 20.05 9.90 -26.20
C ASN A 323 19.09 10.93 -26.82
N GLY A 324 18.70 11.97 -26.07
CA GLY A 324 17.82 13.05 -26.55
C GLY A 324 16.33 12.71 -26.67
N LYS A 325 15.94 11.43 -26.69
CA LYS A 325 14.52 11.00 -26.74
C LYS A 325 13.73 11.48 -25.52
N LEU A 326 12.49 11.96 -25.73
CA LEU A 326 11.55 12.32 -24.67
C LEU A 326 11.18 11.07 -23.85
N MET A 327 11.14 11.22 -22.52
CA MET A 327 10.68 10.21 -21.58
C MET A 327 10.05 10.84 -20.33
N MET A 328 9.17 10.09 -19.67
CA MET A 328 8.72 10.41 -18.32
C MET A 328 9.77 9.92 -17.32
N LYS A 329 10.31 10.82 -16.51
CA LYS A 329 11.35 10.53 -15.52
C LYS A 329 10.75 10.58 -14.12
N GLN A 330 11.29 9.74 -13.24
CA GLN A 330 10.86 9.65 -11.86
C GLN A 330 11.98 10.10 -10.93
N LYS A 331 11.62 10.91 -9.93
CA LYS A 331 12.50 11.24 -8.80
C LYS A 331 11.79 11.00 -7.48
N THR A 332 12.52 10.69 -6.41
CA THR A 332 11.92 10.60 -5.06
C THR A 332 11.23 11.91 -4.74
N SER A 333 9.96 11.86 -4.31
CA SER A 333 9.25 13.09 -3.97
C SER A 333 9.93 13.80 -2.79
N LYS A 334 9.96 15.14 -2.83
CA LYS A 334 10.59 15.95 -1.77
C LYS A 334 10.02 15.61 -0.39
N ILE A 335 8.70 15.37 -0.33
CA ILE A 335 7.97 14.98 0.88
C ILE A 335 8.46 13.60 1.38
N SER A 336 8.56 12.61 0.50
CA SER A 336 9.03 11.27 0.87
C SER A 336 10.48 11.27 1.34
N LEU A 337 11.34 12.02 0.66
CA LEU A 337 12.76 12.16 1.01
C LEU A 337 12.93 12.82 2.37
N ALA A 338 12.31 13.99 2.57
CA ALA A 338 12.37 14.73 3.82
C ALA A 338 11.81 13.91 5.00
N ARG A 339 10.68 13.20 4.78
CA ARG A 339 10.13 12.25 5.76
C ARG A 339 11.19 11.24 6.17
N LYS A 340 11.82 10.56 5.21
CA LYS A 340 12.71 9.43 5.54
C LYS A 340 13.97 9.90 6.27
N ILE A 341 14.51 11.06 5.89
CA ILE A 341 15.63 11.67 6.60
C ILE A 341 15.24 12.03 8.04
N LYS A 342 14.04 12.61 8.24
CA LYS A 342 13.52 12.94 9.58
C LYS A 342 13.33 11.68 10.45
N GLU A 343 12.71 10.63 9.90
CA GLU A 343 12.53 9.35 10.58
C GLU A 343 13.87 8.74 11.02
N ILE A 344 14.88 8.75 10.13
CA ILE A 344 16.23 8.24 10.47
C ILE A 344 16.89 9.12 11.53
N LYS A 345 16.77 10.45 11.45
CA LYS A 345 17.30 11.37 12.46
C LYS A 345 16.71 11.10 13.84
N GLU A 346 15.39 10.93 13.94
CA GLU A 346 14.68 10.64 15.18
C GLU A 346 15.03 9.25 15.73
N TRP A 347 15.08 8.25 14.85
CA TRP A 347 15.50 6.90 15.22
C TRP A 347 16.94 6.85 15.73
N LEU A 348 17.90 7.48 15.02
CA LEU A 348 19.29 7.57 15.47
C LEU A 348 19.40 8.29 16.81
N LYS A 349 18.64 9.39 17.00
CA LYS A 349 18.56 10.08 18.29
C LYS A 349 18.14 9.12 19.39
N MET A 350 17.07 8.34 19.20
CA MET A 350 16.58 7.41 20.24
C MET A 350 17.56 6.27 20.53
N VAL A 351 18.22 5.74 19.50
CA VAL A 351 19.02 4.52 19.61
C VAL A 351 20.44 4.76 20.12
N ARG A 352 21.01 5.95 19.89
CA ARG A 352 22.43 6.28 20.17
C ARG A 352 22.97 5.84 21.54
N SER A 353 22.12 5.87 22.58
CA SER A 353 22.50 5.56 23.97
C SER A 353 21.93 4.23 24.47
N ARG A 354 21.05 3.60 23.71
CA ARG A 354 20.31 2.39 24.13
C ARG A 354 20.83 1.11 23.50
N ILE A 355 21.55 1.22 22.38
CA ILE A 355 22.03 0.07 21.60
C ILE A 355 23.49 0.31 21.25
N CYS A 356 24.28 -0.76 21.25
CA CYS A 356 25.67 -0.73 20.84
C CYS A 356 25.84 -0.31 19.37
N LEU A 357 26.97 0.33 19.06
CA LEU A 357 27.28 0.84 17.72
C LEU A 357 27.12 -0.23 16.64
N LYS A 358 27.66 -1.43 16.89
CA LYS A 358 27.60 -2.57 15.96
C LYS A 358 26.17 -2.91 15.54
N ASP A 359 25.23 -2.98 16.49
CA ASP A 359 23.88 -3.46 16.22
C ASP A 359 23.01 -2.38 15.56
N TRP A 360 23.11 -1.12 16.01
CA TRP A 360 22.38 -0.06 15.34
C TRP A 360 22.97 0.27 13.97
N TRP A 361 24.29 0.06 13.75
CA TRP A 361 24.90 0.17 12.43
C TRP A 361 24.28 -0.83 11.45
N GLN A 362 24.11 -2.09 11.84
CA GLN A 362 23.42 -3.10 11.00
C GLN A 362 21.98 -2.71 10.69
N LYS A 363 21.24 -2.19 11.68
CA LYS A 363 19.89 -1.65 11.46
C LYS A 363 19.88 -0.44 10.52
N LEU A 364 20.90 0.41 10.57
CA LEU A 364 21.06 1.52 9.64
C LEU A 364 21.33 1.01 8.21
N LYS A 365 22.20 0.01 8.03
CA LYS A 365 22.42 -0.65 6.73
C LYS A 365 21.10 -1.18 6.17
N ALA A 366 20.33 -1.92 6.96
CA ALA A 366 19.02 -2.43 6.55
C ALA A 366 18.04 -1.30 6.14
N LYS A 367 18.00 -0.18 6.89
CA LYS A 367 17.16 0.99 6.55
C LYS A 367 17.58 1.66 5.24
N LEU A 368 18.89 1.75 4.96
CA LEU A 368 19.41 2.29 3.70
C LEU A 368 19.07 1.35 2.54
N THR A 369 19.36 0.06 2.67
CA THR A 369 19.05 -0.96 1.66
C THR A 369 17.57 -0.94 1.31
N GLY A 370 16.67 -0.94 2.30
CA GLY A 370 15.23 -0.87 2.05
C GLY A 370 14.78 0.40 1.32
N HIS A 371 15.41 1.55 1.57
CA HIS A 371 15.15 2.77 0.81
C HIS A 371 15.60 2.62 -0.65
N TYR A 372 16.77 2.01 -0.89
CA TYR A 372 17.27 1.81 -2.24
C TYR A 372 16.50 0.73 -3.01
N SER A 373 16.02 -0.32 -2.36
CA SER A 373 15.20 -1.34 -3.02
C SER A 373 13.91 -0.75 -3.62
N TYR A 374 13.32 0.26 -2.97
CA TYR A 374 12.12 0.93 -3.46
C TYR A 374 12.44 2.14 -4.36
N PHE A 375 13.25 3.10 -3.90
CA PHE A 375 13.51 4.32 -4.67
C PHE A 375 14.64 4.19 -5.68
N GLY A 376 15.38 3.07 -5.68
CA GLY A 376 16.45 2.75 -6.62
C GLY A 376 15.93 2.41 -8.00
N VAL A 377 15.27 3.37 -8.64
CA VAL A 377 14.73 3.25 -9.99
C VAL A 377 15.59 4.02 -10.99
N SER A 378 15.56 3.62 -12.25
CA SER A 378 16.29 4.28 -13.34
C SER A 378 15.99 5.79 -13.41
N GLY A 379 17.03 6.62 -13.42
CA GLY A 379 16.92 8.08 -13.45
C GLY A 379 16.86 8.76 -12.07
N ASN A 380 16.66 8.01 -10.97
CA ASN A 380 16.52 8.57 -9.62
C ASN A 380 17.83 8.59 -8.79
N TYR A 381 18.96 8.20 -9.37
CA TYR A 381 20.24 8.05 -8.66
C TYR A 381 20.67 9.32 -7.90
N ARG A 382 20.43 10.51 -8.48
CA ARG A 382 20.75 11.80 -7.83
C ARG A 382 20.03 11.98 -6.50
N CYS A 383 18.75 11.62 -6.41
CA CYS A 383 18.02 11.72 -5.14
C CYS A 383 18.46 10.65 -4.12
N LEU A 384 18.92 9.48 -4.57
CA LEU A 384 19.53 8.49 -3.67
C LEU A 384 20.81 9.02 -3.02
N ILE A 385 21.62 9.79 -3.77
CA ILE A 385 22.79 10.50 -3.20
C ILE A 385 22.34 11.58 -2.22
N GLN A 386 21.31 12.36 -2.57
CA GLN A 386 20.72 13.36 -1.66
C GLN A 386 20.14 12.74 -0.39
N PHE A 387 19.79 11.46 -0.40
CA PHE A 387 19.43 10.71 0.79
C PHE A 387 20.66 10.20 1.55
N TYR A 388 21.60 9.57 0.85
CA TYR A 388 22.81 8.99 1.44
C TYR A 388 23.66 10.03 2.18
N ARG A 389 23.96 11.18 1.55
CA ARG A 389 24.85 12.19 2.14
C ARG A 389 24.35 12.72 3.50
N PRO A 390 23.09 13.17 3.65
CA PRO A 390 22.57 13.57 4.96
C PRO A 390 22.53 12.42 5.96
N VAL A 391 22.19 11.20 5.56
CA VAL A 391 22.16 10.05 6.48
C VAL A 391 23.55 9.71 6.99
N THR A 392 24.58 9.74 6.14
CA THR A 392 25.98 9.55 6.54
C THR A 392 26.43 10.64 7.52
N LYS A 393 26.09 11.91 7.26
CA LYS A 393 26.37 13.02 8.19
C LYS A 393 25.62 12.86 9.53
N LEU A 394 24.37 12.38 9.50
CA LEU A 394 23.59 12.10 10.71
C LEU A 394 24.22 10.95 11.52
N ALA A 395 24.70 9.90 10.86
CA ALA A 395 25.39 8.80 11.51
C ALA A 395 26.64 9.30 12.24
N PHE A 396 27.49 10.07 11.56
CA PHE A 396 28.65 10.73 12.18
C PHE A 396 28.27 11.58 13.39
N LYS A 397 27.24 12.44 13.24
CA LYS A 397 26.76 13.31 14.33
C LYS A 397 26.35 12.50 15.56
N TRP A 398 25.63 11.40 15.38
CA TRP A 398 25.07 10.64 16.49
C TRP A 398 26.06 9.65 17.12
N ILE A 399 27.07 9.19 16.37
CA ILE A 399 28.23 8.50 16.96
C ILE A 399 28.92 9.43 17.97
N ASN A 400 29.18 10.68 17.58
CA ASN A 400 29.87 11.66 18.41
C ASN A 400 29.01 12.30 19.51
N ARG A 401 27.72 11.97 19.60
CA ARG A 401 26.83 12.41 20.69
C ARG A 401 26.34 11.26 21.56
N ARG A 402 27.11 10.18 21.60
CA ARG A 402 26.88 9.02 22.47
C ARG A 402 27.45 9.23 23.87
N SER A 403 28.63 9.85 23.98
CA SER A 403 29.33 10.14 25.23
C SER A 403 29.65 11.63 25.35
N GLN A 404 30.13 12.06 26.51
CA GLN A 404 30.56 13.44 26.78
C GLN A 404 31.81 13.84 25.97
N LYS A 405 32.61 12.85 25.53
CA LYS A 405 33.80 13.06 24.68
C LYS A 405 33.49 12.72 23.22
N LYS A 406 34.04 13.50 22.29
CA LYS A 406 33.97 13.21 20.86
C LYS A 406 34.66 11.86 20.60
N SER A 407 33.95 10.94 19.95
CA SER A 407 34.47 9.58 19.72
C SER A 407 35.40 9.49 18.51
N MET A 408 35.11 10.25 17.46
CA MET A 408 35.92 10.26 16.24
C MET A 408 35.82 11.60 15.49
N ASP A 409 36.90 12.04 14.85
CA ASP A 409 36.86 13.10 13.85
C ASP A 409 36.37 12.59 12.48
N TRP A 410 36.33 13.49 11.49
CA TRP A 410 35.80 13.15 10.17
C TRP A 410 36.72 12.20 9.38
N GLU A 411 38.03 12.30 9.56
CA GLU A 411 39.00 11.43 8.88
C GLU A 411 38.95 10.02 9.43
N GLN A 412 38.94 9.90 10.76
CA GLN A 412 38.69 8.64 11.47
C GLN A 412 37.35 8.03 11.07
N PHE A 413 36.30 8.84 10.88
CA PHE A 413 35.01 8.36 10.39
C PHE A 413 35.07 7.87 8.93
N ILE A 414 35.82 8.54 8.05
CA ILE A 414 36.06 8.05 6.69
C ILE A 414 36.78 6.71 6.72
N HIS A 415 37.79 6.55 7.57
CA HIS A 415 38.47 5.27 7.76
C HIS A 415 37.50 4.19 8.29
N TYR A 416 36.66 4.54 9.28
CA TYR A 416 35.61 3.66 9.78
C TYR A 416 34.63 3.22 8.67
N LEU A 417 34.26 4.12 7.75
CA LEU A 417 33.42 3.79 6.60
C LEU A 417 34.12 2.87 5.58
N LYS A 418 35.46 2.87 5.50
CA LYS A 418 36.19 1.91 4.66
C LYS A 418 36.10 0.50 5.24
N VAL A 419 36.25 0.35 6.55
CA VAL A 419 36.18 -0.94 7.25
C VAL A 419 34.73 -1.42 7.41
N ASN A 420 33.80 -0.52 7.71
CA ASN A 420 32.38 -0.79 7.97
C ASN A 420 31.47 -0.05 6.97
N PRO A 421 31.52 -0.40 5.67
CA PRO A 421 30.83 0.37 4.65
C PRO A 421 29.32 0.38 4.84
N LEU A 422 28.74 1.57 4.71
CA LEU A 422 27.31 1.74 4.50
C LEU A 422 26.99 1.35 3.05
N PRO A 423 25.83 0.71 2.80
CA PRO A 423 25.37 0.43 1.45
C PRO A 423 25.38 1.70 0.60
N LYS A 424 26.08 1.66 -0.53
CA LYS A 424 26.08 2.77 -1.48
C LYS A 424 24.75 2.80 -2.25
N PRO A 425 24.29 3.99 -2.69
CA PRO A 425 23.17 4.11 -3.61
C PRO A 425 23.31 3.17 -4.80
N LYS A 426 22.26 2.40 -5.10
CA LYS A 426 22.21 1.50 -6.25
C LYS A 426 20.83 1.56 -6.90
N VAL A 427 20.80 1.42 -8.22
CA VAL A 427 19.57 1.23 -8.99
C VAL A 427 19.27 -0.26 -9.03
N TYR A 428 18.08 -0.65 -8.56
CA TYR A 428 17.60 -2.02 -8.47
C TYR A 428 16.54 -2.33 -9.53
N VAL A 429 15.77 -1.33 -9.96
CA VAL A 429 14.63 -1.52 -10.86
C VAL A 429 14.80 -0.66 -12.10
N SER A 430 14.79 -1.30 -13.27
CA SER A 430 14.69 -0.58 -14.53
C SER A 430 13.23 -0.32 -14.88
N LEU A 431 12.81 0.94 -14.80
CA LEU A 431 11.46 1.35 -15.20
C LEU A 431 11.31 1.48 -16.73
N TYR A 432 12.42 1.67 -17.44
CA TYR A 432 12.42 1.87 -18.89
C TYR A 432 12.70 0.53 -19.60
N THR A 433 11.72 -0.35 -19.64
CA THR A 433 11.84 -1.69 -20.26
C THR A 433 11.29 -1.74 -21.70
N GLY A 434 11.38 -0.64 -22.46
CA GLY A 434 10.82 -0.59 -23.82
C GLY A 434 11.39 0.47 -24.76
N ALA A 435 12.62 0.94 -24.54
CA ALA A 435 13.30 1.87 -25.47
C ALA A 435 14.34 1.20 -26.37
N LEU A 436 14.27 -0.12 -26.51
CA LEU A 436 15.08 -0.94 -27.43
C LEU A 436 14.17 -1.96 -28.11
N VAL A 437 13.33 -1.47 -29.04
CA VAL A 437 13.23 -2.00 -30.41
C VAL A 437 13.14 -0.79 -31.31
#